data_AF-A0A3M8F412-F1
#
_entry.id   AF-A0A3M8F412-F1
#
_cell.length_a   1.000
_cell.length_b   1.000
_cell.length_c   1.000
_cell.angle_alpha   90.00
_cell.angle_beta   90.00
_cell.angle_gamma   90.00
#
_symmetry.space_group_name_H-M   'P 1'
#
loop_
_entity.id
_entity.type
_entity.pdbx_description
1 polymer ?
#
loop_
_entity_poly.entity_id
_entity_poly.type
_entity_poly.pdbx_seq_one_letter_code
_entity_poly.pdbx_strand_id
1 'polypeptide(L)'
;MAETPKSTEDLKEAFAGESQANRKYLAFAMQADKDGFSQVARLFRAAAEAETIHAHSHLRALGGIKTTRENLEEAVAGETHEFKNMYPQMIADAELEGATEARRSFTFANAVEKVHAALYQKALDTLGQAAEEFDYFVCPVCGHTVEREAPEKCQVCGAKGSVFFAVS
;
A
#
# COMPACT_ATOMS: atom_id res chain seq x y z
N MET A 1 -12.96 -32.06 -3.85
CA MET A 1 -11.98 -30.96 -3.88
C MET A 1 -11.07 -31.19 -2.69
N ALA A 2 -9.75 -31.20 -2.85
CA ALA A 2 -8.86 -31.36 -1.71
C ALA A 2 -9.01 -30.13 -0.80
N GLU A 3 -9.25 -30.34 0.49
CA GLU A 3 -9.27 -29.25 1.47
C GLU A 3 -7.89 -28.59 1.51
N THR A 4 -7.85 -27.27 1.57
CA THR A 4 -6.62 -26.51 1.75
C THR A 4 -5.95 -26.99 3.05
N PRO A 5 -4.64 -27.32 3.05
CA PRO A 5 -3.97 -27.74 4.28
C PRO A 5 -4.08 -26.64 5.34
N LYS A 6 -4.37 -27.02 6.60
CA LYS A 6 -4.52 -26.06 7.70
C LYS A 6 -3.34 -25.10 7.84
N SER A 7 -2.12 -25.60 7.65
CA SER A 7 -0.90 -24.77 7.66
C SER A 7 -0.89 -23.68 6.57
N THR A 8 -1.53 -23.90 5.43
CA THR A 8 -1.67 -22.87 4.38
C THR A 8 -2.64 -21.77 4.81
N GLU A 9 -3.72 -22.12 5.52
CA GLU A 9 -4.63 -21.13 6.09
C GLU A 9 -3.95 -20.33 7.20
N ASP A 10 -3.22 -21.02 8.10
CA ASP A 10 -2.47 -20.39 9.19
C ASP A 10 -1.40 -19.42 8.65
N LEU A 11 -0.71 -19.79 7.55
CA LEU A 11 0.24 -18.88 6.89
C LEU A 11 -0.43 -17.63 6.31
N LYS A 12 -1.64 -17.74 5.75
CA LYS A 12 -2.39 -16.59 5.23
C LYS A 12 -2.83 -15.67 6.36
N GLU A 13 -3.31 -16.26 7.45
CA GLU A 13 -3.70 -15.53 8.66
C GLU A 13 -2.49 -14.81 9.28
N ALA A 14 -1.35 -15.51 9.41
CA ALA A 14 -0.10 -14.93 9.89
C ALA A 14 0.37 -13.79 8.98
N PHE A 15 0.40 -13.99 7.66
CA PHE A 15 0.77 -12.92 6.71
C PHE A 15 -0.12 -11.68 6.87
N ALA A 16 -1.43 -11.85 6.99
CA ALA A 16 -2.36 -10.75 7.23
C ALA A 16 -2.13 -10.07 8.59
N GLY A 17 -1.87 -10.85 9.64
CA GLY A 17 -1.57 -10.37 10.99
C GLY A 17 -0.29 -9.54 11.04
N GLU A 18 0.80 -10.05 10.48
CA GLU A 18 2.09 -9.36 10.44
C GLU A 18 2.05 -8.09 9.58
N SER A 19 1.33 -8.12 8.46
CA SER A 19 1.10 -6.94 7.61
C SER A 19 0.37 -5.83 8.38
N GLN A 20 -0.67 -6.19 9.15
CA GLN A 20 -1.39 -5.23 9.99
C GLN A 20 -0.53 -4.73 11.17
N ALA A 21 0.24 -5.61 11.81
CA ALA A 21 1.13 -5.25 12.91
C ALA A 21 2.17 -4.22 12.47
N ASN A 22 2.87 -4.49 11.36
CA ASN A 22 3.83 -3.59 10.75
C ASN A 22 3.24 -2.18 10.50
N ARG A 23 2.08 -2.09 9.81
CA ARG A 23 1.45 -0.79 9.50
C ARG A 23 1.02 -0.03 10.76
N LYS A 24 0.50 -0.73 11.78
CA LYS A 24 0.17 -0.14 13.08
C LYS A 24 1.41 0.40 13.78
N TYR A 25 2.49 -0.37 13.84
CA TYR A 25 3.71 0.03 14.55
C TYR A 25 4.39 1.24 13.92
N LEU A 26 4.39 1.38 12.59
CA LEU A 26 4.87 2.61 11.93
C LEU A 26 4.02 3.83 12.30
N ALA A 27 2.68 3.69 12.33
CA ALA A 27 1.79 4.78 12.77
C ALA A 27 2.02 5.13 14.26
N PHE A 28 2.22 4.14 15.12
CA PHE A 28 2.51 4.34 16.55
C PHE A 28 3.87 4.99 16.76
N ALA A 29 4.88 4.65 15.95
CA ALA A 29 6.17 5.32 15.98
C ALA A 29 6.05 6.82 15.69
N MET A 30 5.27 7.20 14.67
CA MET A 30 5.00 8.61 14.36
C MET A 30 4.31 9.34 15.51
N GLN A 31 3.36 8.67 16.18
CA GLN A 31 2.70 9.25 17.34
C GLN A 31 3.67 9.40 18.53
N ALA A 32 4.49 8.38 18.81
CA ALA A 32 5.47 8.42 19.88
C ALA A 32 6.53 9.53 19.67
N ASP A 33 6.93 9.82 18.43
CA ASP A 33 7.81 10.96 18.14
C ASP A 33 7.11 12.31 18.42
N LYS A 34 5.84 12.46 18.03
CA LYS A 34 5.05 13.67 18.32
C LYS A 34 4.91 13.91 19.82
N ASP A 35 4.77 12.81 20.58
CA ASP A 35 4.63 12.85 22.03
C ASP A 35 5.98 12.97 22.78
N GLY A 36 7.12 12.98 22.05
CA GLY A 36 8.46 13.14 22.61
C GLY A 36 9.12 11.85 23.13
N PHE A 37 8.49 10.68 22.95
CA PHE A 37 8.99 9.38 23.38
C PHE A 37 9.92 8.73 22.35
N SER A 38 11.04 9.36 22.06
CA SER A 38 11.97 8.95 20.99
C SER A 38 12.44 7.48 21.08
N GLN A 39 12.72 6.96 22.28
CA GLN A 39 13.14 5.56 22.44
C GLN A 39 12.01 4.56 22.17
N VAL A 40 10.76 4.93 22.49
CA VAL A 40 9.59 4.11 22.19
C VAL A 40 9.32 4.13 20.68
N ALA A 41 9.43 5.29 20.04
CA ALA A 41 9.31 5.39 18.59
C ALA A 41 10.36 4.54 17.85
N ARG A 42 11.60 4.47 18.36
CA ARG A 42 12.64 3.58 17.84
C ARG A 42 12.27 2.11 17.99
N LEU A 43 11.72 1.71 19.14
CA LEU A 43 11.27 0.34 19.36
C LEU A 43 10.15 -0.03 18.37
N PHE A 44 9.16 0.83 18.19
CA PHE A 44 8.08 0.57 17.23
C PHE A 44 8.59 0.43 15.80
N ARG A 45 9.53 1.29 15.37
CA ARG A 45 10.17 1.12 14.05
C ARG A 45 10.92 -0.20 13.93
N ALA A 46 11.72 -0.56 14.95
CA ALA A 46 12.46 -1.82 14.95
C ALA A 46 11.54 -3.05 14.90
N ALA A 47 10.43 -3.02 15.64
CA ALA A 47 9.42 -4.08 15.59
C ALA A 47 8.73 -4.12 14.21
N ALA A 48 8.40 -2.97 13.62
CA ALA A 48 7.84 -2.93 12.27
C ALA A 48 8.78 -3.60 11.25
N GLU A 49 10.08 -3.33 11.29
CA GLU A 49 11.06 -4.01 10.43
C GLU A 49 11.05 -5.53 10.65
N ALA A 50 10.95 -6.00 11.89
CA ALA A 50 10.84 -7.42 12.20
C ALA A 50 9.56 -8.05 11.61
N GLU A 51 8.40 -7.39 11.74
CA GLU A 51 7.15 -7.91 11.19
C GLU A 51 7.15 -7.91 9.65
N THR A 52 7.88 -7.00 9.00
CA THR A 52 8.12 -7.10 7.55
C THR A 52 8.88 -8.37 7.19
N ILE A 53 9.90 -8.75 7.98
CA ILE A 53 10.65 -9.99 7.76
C ILE A 53 9.74 -11.22 7.97
N HIS A 54 8.91 -11.23 9.00
CA HIS A 54 7.94 -12.31 9.25
C HIS A 54 6.93 -12.42 8.10
N ALA A 55 6.29 -11.32 7.71
CA ALA A 55 5.33 -11.27 6.61
C ALA A 55 5.93 -11.79 5.29
N HIS A 56 7.13 -11.32 4.92
CA HIS A 56 7.80 -11.80 3.71
C HIS A 56 8.18 -13.29 3.78
N SER A 57 8.54 -13.79 4.97
CA SER A 57 8.84 -15.21 5.18
C SER A 57 7.59 -16.07 4.99
N HIS A 58 6.44 -15.65 5.53
CA HIS A 58 5.16 -16.34 5.35
C HIS A 58 4.69 -16.29 3.90
N LEU A 59 4.78 -15.14 3.24
CA LEU A 59 4.42 -15.00 1.82
C LEU A 59 5.29 -15.87 0.92
N ARG A 60 6.60 -16.00 1.24
CA ARG A 60 7.50 -16.93 0.54
C ARG A 60 7.10 -18.37 0.75
N ALA A 61 6.75 -18.77 1.97
CA ALA A 61 6.28 -20.12 2.28
C ALA A 61 4.96 -20.46 1.56
N LEU A 62 4.11 -19.46 1.31
CA LEU A 62 2.89 -19.57 0.50
C LEU A 62 3.15 -19.64 -1.01
N GLY A 63 4.39 -19.39 -1.47
CA GLY A 63 4.70 -19.25 -2.89
C GLY A 63 4.15 -17.97 -3.52
N GLY A 64 3.84 -16.96 -2.71
CA GLY A 64 3.28 -15.67 -3.16
C GLY A 64 4.31 -14.69 -3.73
N ILE A 65 5.61 -14.99 -3.62
CA ILE A 65 6.68 -14.19 -4.24
C ILE A 65 7.16 -14.92 -5.49
N LYS A 66 6.79 -14.41 -6.67
CA LYS A 66 7.08 -15.02 -7.99
C LYS A 66 8.05 -14.17 -8.79
N THR A 67 8.11 -14.35 -10.11
CA THR A 67 8.92 -13.48 -10.99
C THR A 67 8.39 -12.05 -11.01
N THR A 68 9.22 -11.06 -11.35
CA THR A 68 8.80 -9.65 -11.44
C THR A 68 7.59 -9.46 -12.35
N ARG A 69 7.52 -10.19 -13.48
CA ARG A 69 6.38 -10.16 -14.39
C ARG A 69 5.10 -10.62 -13.69
N GLU A 70 5.13 -11.78 -13.05
CA GLU A 70 3.96 -12.33 -12.35
C GLU A 70 3.53 -11.46 -11.18
N ASN A 71 4.47 -10.87 -10.44
CA ASN A 71 4.17 -9.96 -9.34
C ASN A 71 3.52 -8.66 -9.85
N LEU A 72 3.96 -8.13 -11.01
CA LEU A 72 3.33 -6.97 -11.66
C LEU A 72 1.90 -7.30 -12.13
N GLU A 73 1.69 -8.49 -12.70
CA GLU A 73 0.35 -8.96 -13.11
C GLU A 73 -0.58 -9.09 -11.89
N GLU A 74 -0.08 -9.62 -10.77
CA GLU A 74 -0.83 -9.70 -9.51
C GLU A 74 -1.18 -8.31 -8.97
N ALA A 75 -0.23 -7.37 -8.97
CA ALA A 75 -0.47 -5.99 -8.57
C ALA A 75 -1.52 -5.31 -9.47
N VAL A 76 -1.40 -5.39 -10.80
CA VAL A 76 -2.40 -4.81 -11.72
C VAL A 76 -3.79 -5.38 -11.45
N ALA A 77 -3.90 -6.70 -11.24
CA ALA A 77 -5.17 -7.36 -10.95
C ALA A 77 -5.77 -6.90 -9.62
N GLY A 78 -4.96 -6.83 -8.55
CA GLY A 78 -5.36 -6.37 -7.23
C GLY A 78 -5.86 -4.92 -7.26
N GLU A 79 -5.02 -4.00 -7.72
CA GLU A 79 -5.34 -2.57 -7.84
C GLU A 79 -6.61 -2.36 -8.69
N THR A 80 -6.73 -3.09 -9.81
CA THR A 80 -7.93 -3.03 -10.67
C THR A 80 -9.18 -3.51 -9.97
N HIS A 81 -9.08 -4.57 -9.17
CA HIS A 81 -10.20 -5.05 -8.39
C HIS A 81 -10.63 -4.00 -7.35
N GLU A 82 -9.66 -3.38 -6.67
CA GLU A 82 -9.91 -2.38 -5.64
C GLU A 82 -10.67 -1.17 -6.19
N PHE A 83 -10.17 -0.53 -7.26
CA PHE A 83 -10.81 0.70 -7.76
C PHE A 83 -12.08 0.47 -8.59
N LYS A 84 -12.29 -0.74 -9.13
CA LYS A 84 -13.51 -1.05 -9.91
C LYS A 84 -14.64 -1.64 -9.09
N ASN A 85 -14.33 -2.35 -7.99
CA ASN A 85 -15.33 -3.13 -7.26
C ASN A 85 -15.33 -2.81 -5.77
N MET A 86 -14.18 -2.96 -5.09
CA MET A 86 -14.12 -2.89 -3.62
C MET A 86 -14.43 -1.49 -3.10
N TYR A 87 -13.64 -0.48 -3.49
CA TYR A 87 -13.82 0.87 -2.97
C TYR A 87 -15.12 1.54 -3.43
N PRO A 88 -15.60 1.39 -4.68
CA PRO A 88 -16.90 1.94 -5.07
C PRO A 88 -18.04 1.46 -4.16
N GLN A 89 -18.04 0.18 -3.77
CA GLN A 89 -19.02 -0.34 -2.82
C GLN A 89 -18.82 0.27 -1.41
N MET A 90 -17.59 0.27 -0.89
CA MET A 90 -17.30 0.83 0.44
C MET A 90 -17.62 2.33 0.54
N ILE A 91 -17.44 3.08 -0.54
CA ILE A 91 -17.82 4.50 -0.63
C ILE A 91 -19.34 4.65 -0.53
N ALA A 92 -20.10 3.84 -1.27
CA ALA A 92 -21.56 3.87 -1.24
C ALA A 92 -22.12 3.50 0.14
N ASP A 93 -21.54 2.49 0.79
CA ASP A 93 -21.90 2.08 2.15
C ASP A 93 -21.60 3.21 3.14
N ALA A 94 -20.41 3.82 3.07
CA ALA A 94 -20.03 4.94 3.94
C ALA A 94 -20.89 6.20 3.71
N GLU A 95 -21.39 6.43 2.49
CA GLU A 95 -22.36 7.48 2.18
C GLU A 95 -23.71 7.21 2.82
N LEU A 96 -24.21 5.98 2.72
CA LEU A 96 -25.47 5.56 3.32
C LEU A 96 -25.46 5.70 4.84
N GLU A 97 -24.33 5.38 5.47
CA GLU A 97 -24.13 5.46 6.92
C GLU A 97 -23.81 6.88 7.41
N GLY A 98 -23.53 7.83 6.51
CA GLY A 98 -23.04 9.17 6.88
C GLY A 98 -21.62 9.17 7.48
N ALA A 99 -20.85 8.09 7.28
CA ALA A 99 -19.50 7.90 7.79
C ALA A 99 -18.47 8.71 6.99
N THR A 100 -18.50 10.04 7.17
CA THR A 100 -17.77 11.01 6.35
C THR A 100 -16.26 10.77 6.26
N GLU A 101 -15.63 10.37 7.37
CA GLU A 101 -14.19 10.10 7.41
C GLU A 101 -13.82 8.82 6.64
N ALA A 102 -14.60 7.75 6.82
CA ALA A 102 -14.43 6.50 6.08
C ALA A 102 -14.62 6.75 4.57
N ARG A 103 -15.70 7.45 4.21
CA ARG A 103 -15.97 7.84 2.82
C ARG A 103 -14.80 8.60 2.20
N ARG A 104 -14.26 9.60 2.91
CA ARG A 104 -13.11 10.39 2.43
C ARG A 104 -11.89 9.49 2.21
N SER A 105 -11.59 8.62 3.18
CA SER A 105 -10.48 7.66 3.10
C SER A 105 -10.62 6.76 1.87
N PHE A 106 -11.78 6.12 1.69
CA PHE A 106 -12.03 5.24 0.54
C PHE A 106 -12.03 5.98 -0.79
N THR A 107 -12.54 7.21 -0.84
CA THR A 107 -12.52 8.04 -2.06
C THR A 107 -11.10 8.35 -2.49
N PHE A 108 -10.22 8.68 -1.54
CA PHE A 108 -8.81 8.92 -1.84
C PHE A 108 -8.11 7.65 -2.31
N ALA A 109 -8.27 6.53 -1.60
CA ALA A 109 -7.68 5.25 -2.00
C ALA A 109 -8.14 4.84 -3.41
N ASN A 110 -9.46 4.86 -3.68
CA ASN A 110 -10.02 4.54 -5.00
C ASN A 110 -9.41 5.37 -6.15
N ALA A 111 -9.20 6.66 -5.93
CA ALA A 111 -8.57 7.53 -6.92
C ALA A 111 -7.10 7.17 -7.17
N VAL A 112 -6.40 6.75 -6.11
CA VAL A 112 -4.98 6.40 -6.14
C VAL A 112 -4.74 4.99 -6.69
N GLU A 113 -5.56 4.00 -6.37
CA GLU A 113 -5.40 2.63 -6.90
C GLU A 113 -5.59 2.58 -8.42
N LYS A 114 -6.40 3.49 -8.98
CA LYS A 114 -6.46 3.69 -10.43
C LYS A 114 -5.12 4.15 -11.01
N VAL A 115 -4.37 4.98 -10.28
CA VAL A 115 -3.02 5.42 -10.67
C VAL A 115 -2.03 4.28 -10.51
N HIS A 116 -2.07 3.52 -9.40
CA HIS A 116 -1.21 2.36 -9.19
C HIS A 116 -1.39 1.30 -10.28
N ALA A 117 -2.63 0.94 -10.62
CA ALA A 117 -2.92 0.02 -11.72
C ALA A 117 -2.29 0.49 -13.04
N ALA A 118 -2.36 1.79 -13.35
CA ALA A 118 -1.75 2.35 -14.56
C ALA A 118 -0.21 2.33 -14.51
N LEU A 119 0.40 2.62 -13.37
CA LEU A 119 1.85 2.58 -13.18
C LEU A 119 2.39 1.16 -13.29
N TYR A 120 1.75 0.18 -12.64
CA TYR A 120 2.14 -1.22 -12.75
C TYR A 120 1.92 -1.78 -14.16
N GLN A 121 0.83 -1.41 -14.84
CA GLN A 121 0.61 -1.81 -16.23
C GLN A 121 1.71 -1.25 -17.15
N LYS A 122 2.06 0.03 -16.99
CA LYS A 122 3.17 0.65 -17.72
C LYS A 122 4.49 -0.08 -17.46
N ALA A 123 4.79 -0.44 -16.21
CA ALA A 123 5.99 -1.20 -15.86
C ALA A 123 5.97 -2.61 -16.48
N LEU A 124 4.81 -3.28 -16.52
CA LEU A 124 4.64 -4.60 -17.13
C LEU A 124 4.83 -4.56 -18.66
N ASP A 125 4.30 -3.54 -19.32
CA ASP A 125 4.37 -3.34 -20.78
C ASP A 125 5.80 -3.03 -21.24
N THR A 126 6.59 -2.37 -20.38
CA THR A 126 7.97 -1.95 -20.66
C THR A 126 9.02 -2.88 -20.05
N LEU A 127 8.61 -3.93 -19.34
CA LEU A 127 9.51 -4.85 -18.64
C LEU A 127 10.51 -5.51 -19.60
N GLY A 128 11.81 -5.32 -19.33
CA GLY A 128 12.91 -5.85 -20.14
C GLY A 128 13.38 -4.93 -21.27
N GLN A 129 12.79 -3.74 -21.41
CA GLN A 129 13.30 -2.67 -22.27
C GLN A 129 14.30 -1.81 -21.50
N ALA A 130 15.14 -1.05 -22.21
CA ALA A 130 15.97 -0.04 -21.56
C ALA A 130 15.07 1.04 -20.93
N ALA A 131 15.10 1.14 -19.61
CA ALA A 131 14.28 2.07 -18.85
C ALA A 131 15.17 3.14 -18.19
N GLU A 132 14.66 4.36 -18.18
CA GLU A 132 15.19 5.43 -17.33
C GLU A 132 14.88 5.07 -15.86
N GLU A 133 15.86 5.20 -14.98
CA GLU A 133 15.66 5.14 -13.53
C GLU A 133 15.24 6.52 -13.02
N PHE A 134 14.18 6.57 -12.23
CA PHE A 134 13.66 7.79 -11.63
C PHE A 134 12.92 7.48 -10.32
N ASP A 135 12.85 8.47 -9.44
CA ASP A 135 12.12 8.35 -8.19
C ASP A 135 10.61 8.46 -8.41
N TYR A 136 9.84 7.79 -7.55
CA TYR A 136 8.42 8.03 -7.39
C TYR A 136 8.18 9.00 -6.24
N PHE A 137 7.19 9.87 -6.37
CA PHE A 137 6.82 10.82 -5.34
C PHE A 137 5.44 10.49 -4.79
N VAL A 138 5.30 10.43 -3.47
CA VAL A 138 4.06 10.03 -2.79
C VAL A 138 3.51 11.18 -1.96
N CYS A 139 2.22 11.47 -2.13
CA CYS A 139 1.51 12.42 -1.29
C CYS A 139 1.28 11.84 0.11
N PRO A 140 1.79 12.46 1.20
CA PRO A 140 1.64 11.90 2.55
C PRO A 140 0.22 12.02 3.12
N VAL A 141 -0.70 12.70 2.41
CA VAL A 141 -2.09 12.92 2.85
C VAL A 141 -3.02 11.86 2.28
N CYS A 142 -2.84 11.47 1.02
CA CYS A 142 -3.77 10.59 0.31
C CYS A 142 -3.12 9.44 -0.46
N GLY A 143 -1.79 9.34 -0.45
CA GLY A 143 -1.06 8.27 -1.15
C GLY A 143 -0.87 8.47 -2.65
N HIS A 144 -1.27 9.61 -3.24
CA HIS A 144 -1.13 9.82 -4.68
C HIS A 144 0.34 9.70 -5.11
N THR A 145 0.59 8.75 -6.02
CA THR A 145 1.91 8.39 -6.53
C THR A 145 2.12 8.98 -7.92
N VAL A 146 3.25 9.65 -8.14
CA VAL A 146 3.63 10.25 -9.43
C VAL A 146 5.09 9.92 -9.79
N GLU A 147 5.39 9.85 -11.08
CA GLU A 147 6.75 9.61 -11.59
C GLU A 147 7.57 10.91 -11.68
N ARG A 148 8.88 10.85 -11.43
CA ARG A 148 9.91 11.90 -11.66
C ARG A 148 9.83 13.14 -10.80
N GLU A 149 8.67 13.77 -10.69
CA GLU A 149 8.53 15.02 -9.95
C GLU A 149 7.14 15.19 -9.32
N ALA A 150 7.09 15.85 -8.17
CA ALA A 150 5.83 16.19 -7.51
C ALA A 150 5.12 17.35 -8.24
N PRO A 151 3.80 17.28 -8.47
CA PRO A 151 3.04 18.37 -9.07
C PRO A 151 2.93 19.54 -8.09
N GLU A 152 2.67 20.77 -8.55
CA GLU A 152 2.46 21.93 -7.65
C GLU A 152 1.37 21.70 -6.59
N LYS A 153 0.34 20.93 -6.95
CA LYS A 153 -0.77 20.55 -6.08
C LYS A 153 -1.19 19.11 -6.36
N CYS A 154 -1.45 18.34 -5.31
CA CYS A 154 -1.97 16.99 -5.40
C CYS A 154 -3.35 17.00 -6.07
N GLN A 155 -3.50 16.22 -7.14
CA GLN A 155 -4.73 16.14 -7.92
C GLN A 155 -5.86 15.38 -7.20
N VAL A 156 -5.53 14.62 -6.15
CA VAL A 156 -6.49 13.84 -5.36
C VAL A 156 -6.99 14.63 -4.14
N CYS A 157 -6.10 15.09 -3.26
CA CYS A 157 -6.50 15.74 -2.00
C CYS A 157 -6.24 17.25 -1.94
N GLY A 158 -5.57 17.82 -2.94
CA GLY A 158 -5.25 19.25 -2.97
C GLY A 158 -4.09 19.72 -2.08
N ALA A 159 -3.35 18.80 -1.44
CA ALA A 159 -2.12 19.13 -0.72
C ALA A 159 -1.08 19.79 -1.64
N LYS A 160 -0.17 20.60 -1.06
CA LYS A 160 0.92 21.23 -1.83
C LYS A 160 1.93 20.19 -2.33
N GLY A 161 2.47 20.36 -3.53
CA GLY A 161 3.52 19.52 -4.10
C GLY A 161 4.73 19.34 -3.20
N SER A 162 5.10 20.42 -2.51
CA SER A 162 6.26 20.46 -1.61
C SER A 162 6.19 19.50 -0.41
N VAL A 163 5.04 18.86 -0.14
CA VAL A 163 4.93 17.86 0.94
C VAL A 163 5.09 16.43 0.44
N PHE A 164 5.14 16.21 -0.88
CA PHE A 164 5.44 14.88 -1.41
C PHE A 164 6.85 14.48 -1.00
N PHE A 165 7.04 13.19 -0.73
CA PHE A 165 8.35 12.62 -0.45
C PHE A 165 8.73 11.65 -1.58
N ALA A 166 10.00 11.63 -1.93
CA ALA A 166 10.55 10.71 -2.90
C ALA A 166 10.68 9.30 -2.30
N VAL A 167 10.49 8.30 -3.16
CA VAL A 167 10.70 6.88 -2.92
C VAL A 167 11.59 6.38 -4.06
N SER A 168 12.79 5.93 -3.69
CA SER A 168 13.88 5.47 -4.57
C SER A 168 14.24 4.02 -4.27
#